data_AF-A0A3Q0QZA6-F1
#
_entry.id   AF-A0A3Q0QZA6-F1
#
_cell.length_a   1.000
_cell.length_b   1.000
_cell.length_c   1.000
_cell.angle_alpha   90.00
_cell.angle_beta   90.00
_cell.angle_gamma   90.00
#
_symmetry.space_group_name_H-M   'P 1'
#
loop_
_entity.id
_entity.type
_entity.pdbx_description
1 polymer ?
#
loop_
_entity_poly.entity_id
_entity_poly.type
_entity_poly.pdbx_seq_one_letter_code
_entity_poly.pdbx_strand_id
1 'polypeptide(L)'
;MSGQTLTDRIAAAQYSLTGSEVCRAVCKATTHEQTAPKKKHLEYLIQATQESNVNVPQMADTLMERAGNASWVVVFKALITTHHLMVHGNERFLQFLASRNTLFNLSNFLDRTGSHVPLVQ
;
A
#
# COMPACT_ATOMS: atom_id res chain seq x y z
N MET A 1 -1.34 -7.28 21.18
CA MET A 1 -0.02 -6.64 20.93
C MET A 1 -0.01 -6.06 19.53
N SER A 2 0.49 -4.84 19.33
CA SER A 2 0.49 -4.18 18.01
C SER A 2 1.41 -4.94 17.04
N GLY A 3 0.83 -5.65 16.07
CA GLY A 3 1.56 -6.42 15.04
C GLY A 3 2.30 -5.58 14.00
N GLN A 4 2.54 -4.29 14.27
CA GLN A 4 3.30 -3.39 13.39
C GLN A 4 4.78 -3.39 13.73
N THR A 5 5.60 -3.64 12.72
CA THR A 5 7.06 -3.63 12.80
C THR A 5 7.61 -2.21 13.02
N LEU A 6 8.88 -2.08 13.40
CA LEU A 6 9.54 -0.78 13.49
C LEU A 6 9.56 -0.08 12.12
N THR A 7 9.83 -0.81 11.04
CA THR A 7 9.81 -0.30 9.66
C THR A 7 8.45 0.28 9.28
N ASP A 8 7.36 -0.37 9.67
CA ASP A 8 5.99 0.14 9.44
C ASP A 8 5.77 1.49 10.15
N ARG A 9 6.27 1.61 11.38
CA ARG A 9 6.12 2.83 12.17
C ARG A 9 6.93 3.98 11.57
N ILE A 10 8.15 3.72 11.11
CA ILE A 10 9.00 4.72 10.46
C ILE A 10 8.34 5.22 9.17
N ALA A 11 7.88 4.31 8.30
CA ALA A 11 7.22 4.67 7.05
C ALA A 11 5.97 5.54 7.30
N ALA A 12 5.14 5.18 8.28
CA ALA A 12 3.96 5.98 8.62
C ALA A 12 4.32 7.32 9.29
N ALA A 13 5.40 7.38 10.07
CA ALA A 13 5.84 8.60 10.76
C ALA A 13 6.43 9.63 9.80
N GLN A 14 7.13 9.19 8.74
CA GLN A 14 7.63 10.09 7.68
C GLN A 14 6.49 10.94 7.10
N TYR A 15 5.34 10.33 6.82
CA TYR A 15 4.20 11.08 6.28
C TYR A 15 3.50 11.96 7.32
N SER A 16 3.61 11.64 8.61
CA SER A 16 3.20 12.58 9.68
C SER A 16 4.03 13.86 9.70
N LEU A 17 5.34 13.77 9.37
CA LEU A 17 6.20 14.96 9.27
C LEU A 17 5.86 15.80 8.04
N THR A 18 5.54 15.16 6.91
CA THR A 18 5.10 15.86 5.68
C THR A 18 3.63 16.33 5.71
N GLY A 19 2.86 15.92 6.73
CA GLY A 19 1.44 16.22 6.87
C GLY A 19 0.49 15.44 5.95
N SER A 20 0.97 14.45 5.18
CA SER A 20 0.13 13.69 4.25
C SER A 20 -0.56 12.49 4.93
N GLU A 21 -1.78 12.70 5.42
CA GLU A 21 -2.57 11.64 6.06
C GLU A 21 -2.97 10.52 5.08
N VAL A 22 -3.12 10.84 3.78
CA VAL A 22 -3.38 9.85 2.73
C VAL A 22 -2.21 8.89 2.57
N CYS A 23 -0.99 9.39 2.39
CA CYS A 23 0.20 8.54 2.24
C CYS A 23 0.44 7.72 3.52
N ARG A 24 0.21 8.33 4.68
CA ARG A 24 0.24 7.63 5.96
C ARG A 24 -0.77 6.48 6.03
N ALA A 25 -1.98 6.68 5.55
CA ALA A 25 -2.99 5.63 5.49
C ALA A 25 -2.60 4.50 4.54
N VAL A 26 -1.97 4.81 3.40
CA VAL A 26 -1.37 3.80 2.50
C VAL A 26 -0.33 2.95 3.23
N CYS A 27 0.60 3.55 3.98
CA CYS A 27 1.56 2.80 4.80
C CYS A 27 0.88 1.92 5.85
N LYS A 28 -0.18 2.40 6.50
CA LYS A 28 -0.94 1.62 7.49
C LYS A 28 -1.78 0.50 6.87
N ALA A 29 -2.22 0.63 5.62
CA ALA A 29 -2.90 -0.43 4.88
C ALA A 29 -1.92 -1.52 4.40
N THR A 30 -0.65 -1.17 4.21
CA THR A 30 0.40 -2.02 3.60
C THR A 30 1.53 -2.37 4.59
N THR A 31 1.15 -2.67 5.83
CA THR A 31 2.12 -3.10 6.87
C THR A 31 2.69 -4.49 6.58
N HIS A 32 3.79 -4.84 7.23
CA HIS A 32 4.38 -6.19 7.19
C HIS A 32 3.57 -7.25 7.96
N GLU A 33 2.48 -6.86 8.63
CA GLU A 33 1.57 -7.79 9.29
C GLU A 33 0.90 -8.69 8.25
N GLN A 34 1.07 -10.01 8.37
CA GLN A 34 0.53 -11.05 7.48
C GLN A 34 -0.98 -11.24 7.65
N THR A 35 -1.72 -10.17 7.42
CA THR A 35 -3.17 -10.10 7.42
C THR A 35 -3.63 -9.23 6.26
N ALA A 36 -4.91 -9.32 5.89
CA ALA A 36 -5.50 -8.43 4.91
C ALA A 36 -5.33 -6.96 5.33
N PRO A 37 -5.29 -6.00 4.37
CA PRO A 37 -5.33 -4.58 4.70
C PRO A 37 -6.51 -4.28 5.63
N LYS A 38 -6.24 -3.62 6.76
CA LYS A 38 -7.28 -3.40 7.79
C LYS A 38 -8.39 -2.53 7.21
N LYS A 39 -9.65 -2.98 7.36
CA LYS A 39 -10.85 -2.34 6.80
C LYS A 39 -10.89 -0.82 7.00
N LYS A 40 -10.59 -0.35 8.22
CA LYS A 40 -10.57 1.08 8.55
C LYS A 40 -9.63 1.94 7.69
N HIS A 41 -8.52 1.38 7.20
CA HIS A 41 -7.58 2.09 6.34
C HIS A 41 -8.06 2.08 4.89
N LEU A 42 -8.67 0.98 4.43
CA LEU A 42 -9.31 0.92 3.12
C LEU A 42 -10.50 1.89 3.03
N GLU A 43 -11.38 1.89 4.02
CA GLU A 43 -12.53 2.81 4.09
C GLU A 43 -12.09 4.27 4.07
N TYR A 44 -11.05 4.62 4.82
CA TYR A 44 -10.47 5.96 4.79
C TYR A 44 -9.93 6.33 3.40
N LEU A 45 -9.17 5.44 2.76
CA LEU A 45 -8.61 5.70 1.43
C LEU A 45 -9.72 5.82 0.37
N ILE A 46 -10.76 4.98 0.44
CA ILE A 46 -11.93 5.08 -0.44
C ILE A 46 -12.59 6.44 -0.27
N GLN A 47 -12.85 6.87 0.96
CA GLN A 47 -13.42 8.20 1.23
C GLN A 47 -12.50 9.31 0.68
N ALA A 48 -11.19 9.20 0.91
CA ALA A 48 -10.23 10.18 0.42
C ALA A 48 -10.26 10.33 -1.11
N THR A 49 -10.54 9.28 -1.88
CA THR A 49 -10.69 9.41 -3.35
C THR A 49 -11.90 10.25 -3.77
N GLN A 50 -12.91 10.42 -2.91
CA GLN A 50 -14.09 11.23 -3.19
C GLN A 50 -13.85 12.73 -2.93
N GLU A 51 -12.85 13.06 -2.12
CA GLU A 51 -12.55 14.43 -1.73
C GLU A 51 -11.82 15.17 -2.88
N SER A 52 -12.32 16.35 -3.26
CA SER A 52 -11.80 17.11 -4.40
C SER A 52 -10.39 17.67 -4.18
N ASN A 53 -9.98 17.83 -2.93
CA ASN A 53 -8.68 18.38 -2.52
C ASN A 53 -7.60 17.30 -2.34
N VAL A 54 -7.94 16.02 -2.46
CA VAL A 54 -6.98 14.93 -2.31
C VAL A 54 -6.13 14.78 -3.58
N ASN A 55 -4.82 14.70 -3.38
CA ASN A 55 -3.86 14.45 -4.45
C ASN A 55 -3.85 12.96 -4.84
N VAL A 56 -4.72 12.60 -5.79
CA VAL A 56 -4.83 11.25 -6.35
C VAL A 56 -3.51 10.74 -6.94
N PRO A 57 -2.75 11.52 -7.74
CA PRO A 57 -1.43 11.12 -8.21
C PRO A 57 -0.50 10.68 -7.08
N GLN A 58 -0.39 11.47 -6.01
CA GLN A 58 0.47 11.15 -4.87
C GLN A 58 0.02 9.86 -4.17
N MET A 59 -1.30 9.65 -3.99
CA MET A 59 -1.84 8.42 -3.42
C MET A 59 -1.44 7.19 -4.24
N ALA A 60 -1.57 7.27 -5.56
CA ALA A 60 -1.21 6.20 -6.47
C ALA A 60 0.31 5.95 -6.51
N ASP A 61 1.12 7.01 -6.53
CA ASP A 61 2.59 6.93 -6.46
C ASP A 61 3.03 6.24 -5.16
N THR A 62 2.47 6.60 -4.01
CA THR A 62 2.77 5.92 -2.75
C THR A 62 2.39 4.43 -2.82
N LEU A 63 1.26 4.06 -3.41
CA LEU A 63 0.90 2.64 -3.60
C LEU A 63 1.92 1.90 -4.49
N MET A 64 2.42 2.55 -5.54
CA MET A 64 3.45 1.98 -6.41
C MET A 64 4.80 1.84 -5.68
N GLU A 65 5.19 2.81 -4.86
CA GLU A 65 6.36 2.71 -3.99
C GLU A 65 6.24 1.53 -3.02
N ARG A 66 5.05 1.32 -2.43
CA ARG A 66 4.79 0.14 -1.58
C ARG A 66 4.86 -1.17 -2.38
N ALA A 67 4.38 -1.18 -3.62
CA ALA A 67 4.50 -2.33 -4.50
C ALA A 67 5.96 -2.62 -4.91
N GLY A 68 6.88 -1.65 -4.79
CA GLY A 68 8.32 -1.84 -4.98
C GLY A 68 9.08 -2.39 -3.75
N ASN A 69 8.38 -2.75 -2.67
CA ASN A 69 9.01 -3.26 -1.45
C ASN A 69 9.58 -4.69 -1.64
N ALA A 70 10.59 -5.07 -0.85
CA ALA A 70 11.15 -6.42 -0.90
C ALA A 70 10.24 -7.49 -0.26
N SER A 71 9.36 -7.10 0.66
CA SER A 71 8.45 -8.01 1.36
C SER A 71 7.21 -8.34 0.53
N TRP A 72 6.95 -9.62 0.28
CA TRP A 72 5.76 -10.08 -0.44
C TRP A 72 4.47 -9.60 0.23
N VAL A 73 4.45 -9.50 1.56
CA VAL A 73 3.29 -9.06 2.34
C VAL A 73 2.93 -7.62 1.99
N VAL A 74 3.94 -6.73 1.96
CA VAL A 74 3.75 -5.32 1.65
C VAL A 74 3.34 -5.14 0.20
N VAL A 75 4.04 -5.81 -0.73
CA VAL A 75 3.74 -5.74 -2.17
C VAL A 75 2.32 -6.20 -2.45
N PHE A 76 1.94 -7.37 -1.93
CA PHE A 76 0.63 -7.94 -2.19
C PHE A 76 -0.50 -7.09 -1.58
N LYS A 77 -0.30 -6.53 -0.37
CA LYS A 77 -1.26 -5.60 0.24
C LYS A 77 -1.38 -4.28 -0.51
N ALA A 78 -0.31 -3.79 -1.15
CA ALA A 78 -0.37 -2.62 -2.02
C ALA A 78 -1.23 -2.89 -3.26
N LEU A 79 -1.09 -4.07 -3.88
CA LEU A 79 -1.94 -4.49 -5.00
C LEU A 79 -3.41 -4.65 -4.58
N ILE A 80 -3.69 -5.31 -3.45
CA ILE A 80 -5.05 -5.44 -2.90
C ILE A 80 -5.65 -4.07 -2.62
N THR A 81 -4.90 -3.17 -1.99
CA THR A 81 -5.37 -1.81 -1.69
C THR A 81 -5.68 -1.04 -2.98
N THR A 82 -4.80 -1.13 -3.99
CA THR A 82 -5.03 -0.51 -5.31
C THR A 82 -6.30 -1.05 -5.96
N HIS A 83 -6.47 -2.38 -5.98
CA HIS A 83 -7.67 -3.02 -6.51
C HIS A 83 -8.94 -2.56 -5.80
N HIS A 84 -8.93 -2.48 -4.47
CA HIS A 84 -10.05 -1.96 -3.69
C HIS A 84 -10.42 -0.52 -4.08
N LEU A 85 -9.43 0.35 -4.32
CA LEU A 85 -9.68 1.72 -4.76
C LEU A 85 -10.21 1.79 -6.19
N MET A 86 -9.78 0.88 -7.08
CA MET A 86 -10.32 0.80 -8.44
C MET A 86 -11.80 0.36 -8.47
N VAL A 87 -12.20 -0.53 -7.55
CA VAL A 87 -13.57 -1.09 -7.52
C VAL A 87 -14.53 -0.21 -6.71
N HIS A 88 -14.06 0.35 -5.58
CA HIS A 88 -14.93 1.03 -4.61
C HIS A 88 -14.64 2.52 -4.44
N GLY A 89 -13.50 3.00 -4.95
CA GLY A 89 -13.14 4.42 -4.90
C GLY A 89 -13.83 5.24 -5.98
N ASN A 90 -13.52 6.53 -6.00
CA ASN A 90 -13.95 7.44 -7.06
C ASN A 90 -13.27 7.06 -8.38
N GLU A 91 -14.00 7.17 -9.50
CA GLU A 91 -13.51 6.84 -10.83
C GLU A 91 -12.23 7.61 -11.22
N ARG A 92 -11.98 8.80 -10.64
CA ARG A 92 -10.75 9.57 -10.87
C ARG A 92 -9.49 8.78 -10.54
N PHE A 93 -9.53 7.90 -9.54
CA PHE A 93 -8.40 7.04 -9.21
C PHE A 93 -8.12 6.04 -10.35
N LEU A 94 -9.16 5.36 -10.84
CA LEU A 94 -9.04 4.42 -11.96
C LEU A 94 -8.63 5.13 -13.26
N GLN A 95 -9.22 6.29 -13.55
CA GLN A 95 -8.88 7.11 -14.72
C GLN A 95 -7.41 7.56 -14.68
N PHE A 96 -6.91 7.94 -13.49
CA PHE A 96 -5.49 8.28 -13.33
C PHE A 96 -4.58 7.07 -13.57
N LEU A 97 -4.93 5.88 -13.07
CA LEU A 97 -4.14 4.68 -13.37
C LEU A 97 -4.15 4.36 -14.86
N ALA A 98 -5.31 4.48 -15.52
CA ALA A 98 -5.46 4.22 -16.94
C ALA A 98 -4.70 5.22 -17.83
N SER A 99 -4.37 6.42 -17.34
CA SER A 99 -3.60 7.41 -18.09
C SER A 99 -2.08 7.20 -18.03
N ARG A 100 -1.59 6.24 -17.23
CA ARG A 100 -0.16 5.97 -17.09
C ARG A 100 0.32 4.91 -18.08
N ASN A 101 1.48 5.17 -18.67
CA ASN A 101 2.16 4.20 -19.54
C ASN A 101 2.71 2.98 -18.78
N THR A 102 2.99 3.15 -17.49
CA THR A 102 3.54 2.11 -16.62
C THR A 102 2.89 2.17 -15.25
N LEU A 103 2.52 0.99 -14.73
CA LEU A 103 1.95 0.83 -13.39
C LEU A 103 2.88 -0.02 -12.52
N PHE A 104 2.64 -1.32 -12.41
CA PHE A 104 3.42 -2.24 -11.60
C PHE A 104 4.42 -3.02 -12.46
N ASN A 105 5.67 -3.11 -12.01
CA ASN A 105 6.71 -3.94 -12.63
C ASN A 105 7.12 -5.07 -11.67
N LEU A 106 6.33 -6.15 -11.66
CA LEU A 106 6.48 -7.28 -10.72
C LEU A 106 6.77 -8.61 -11.41
N SER A 107 7.09 -8.60 -12.70
CA SER A 107 7.31 -9.82 -13.50
C SER A 107 8.43 -10.71 -12.95
N ASN A 108 9.43 -10.11 -12.32
CA ASN A 108 10.58 -10.79 -11.71
C ASN A 108 10.58 -10.71 -10.18
N PHE A 109 9.45 -10.34 -9.55
CA PHE A 109 9.38 -10.20 -8.10
C PHE A 109 9.56 -11.57 -7.42
N LEU A 110 10.47 -11.65 -6.44
CA LEU A 110 10.72 -12.84 -5.63
C LEU A 110 11.17 -12.45 -4.22
N ASP A 111 10.36 -12.81 -3.23
CA ASP A 111 10.74 -12.72 -1.81
C ASP A 111 11.25 -14.08 -1.33
N ARG A 112 12.52 -14.14 -0.90
CA ARG A 112 13.18 -15.38 -0.45
C ARG A 112 13.12 -15.63 1.05
N THR A 113 12.46 -14.76 1.83
CA THR A 113 12.44 -14.84 3.30
C THR A 113 11.75 -16.10 3.84
N GLY A 114 10.90 -16.78 3.05
CA GLY A 114 10.27 -18.05 3.41
C GLY A 114 11.11 -19.33 3.19
N SER A 115 12.30 -19.22 2.59
CA SER A 115 13.11 -20.39 2.19
C SER A 115 13.88 -21.05 3.34
N HIS A 116 13.87 -20.45 4.53
CA HIS A 116 14.62 -20.92 5.70
C HIS A 116 13.67 -21.57 6.70
N VAL A 117 13.04 -22.69 6.31
CA VAL A 117 12.58 -23.66 7.30
C VAL A 117 13.82 -24.48 7.65
N PRO A 118 14.46 -24.32 8.83
CA PRO A 118 15.47 -25.26 9.22
C PRO A 118 14.75 -26.61 9.35
N LEU A 119 15.11 -27.55 8.48
CA LEU A 119 14.80 -28.95 8.70
C LEU A 119 15.38 -29.28 10.06
N VAL A 120 14.51 -29.51 11.04
CA VAL A 120 14.89 -30.06 12.33
C VAL A 120 15.52 -31.42 12.01
N GLN A 121 16.84 -31.50 12.14
CA GLN A 121 17.60 -32.75 12.20
C GLN A 121 17.51 -33.33 13.60
#